data_AF-A0A1G7B159-F1
#
_entry.id   AF-A0A1G7B159-F1
#
_cell.length_a   1.000
_cell.length_b   1.000
_cell.length_c   1.000
_cell.angle_alpha   90.00
_cell.angle_beta   90.00
_cell.angle_gamma   90.00
#
_symmetry.space_group_name_H-M   'P 1'
#
loop_
_entity.id
_entity.type
_entity.pdbx_description
1 polymer ?
#
loop_
_entity_poly.entity_id
_entity_poly.type
_entity_poly.pdbx_seq_one_letter_code
_entity_poly.pdbx_strand_id
1 'polypeptide(L)'
;MQETFLLQALTVALLSKSGFSESTPNPCREISIVIFYAIDEYVSESTLKRIFGLIQFQRPSIAIFEILARYIGFEKWEDFLESTEEMEAVCISK
;
A
#
# COMPACT_ATOMS: atom_id res chain seq x y z
N MET A 1 -10.26 0.37 -14.68
CA MET A 1 -10.95 1.16 -13.63
C MET A 1 -10.73 0.59 -12.21
N GLN A 2 -10.22 -0.65 -12.06
CA GLN A 2 -9.95 -1.29 -10.75
C GLN A 2 -8.62 -0.86 -10.07
N GLU A 3 -7.59 -0.47 -10.84
CA GLU A 3 -6.26 -0.19 -10.27
C GLU A 3 -6.24 0.99 -9.28
N THR A 4 -7.09 2.01 -9.47
CA THR A 4 -7.16 3.17 -8.57
C THR A 4 -7.69 2.82 -7.18
N PHE A 5 -8.75 2.00 -7.11
CA PHE A 5 -9.34 1.57 -5.84
C PHE A 5 -8.33 0.75 -5.03
N LEU A 6 -7.64 -0.18 -5.70
CA LEU A 6 -6.64 -1.03 -5.09
C LEU A 6 -5.47 -0.21 -4.50
N LEU A 7 -4.96 0.76 -5.25
CA LEU A 7 -3.89 1.64 -4.78
C LEU A 7 -4.34 2.51 -3.60
N GLN A 8 -5.62 2.92 -3.58
CA GLN A 8 -6.20 3.65 -2.45
C GLN A 8 -6.29 2.75 -1.20
N ALA A 9 -6.81 1.53 -1.33
CA ALA A 9 -6.86 0.56 -0.23
C ALA A 9 -5.46 0.26 0.33
N LEU A 10 -4.48 0.05 -0.56
CA LEU A 10 -3.09 -0.15 -0.18
C LEU A 10 -2.52 1.07 0.56
N THR A 11 -2.81 2.29 0.07
CA THR A 11 -2.36 3.53 0.70
C THR A 11 -2.92 3.66 2.12
N VAL A 12 -4.22 3.41 2.31
CA VAL A 12 -4.86 3.44 3.63
C VAL A 12 -4.25 2.41 4.58
N ALA A 13 -4.02 1.19 4.10
CA ALA A 13 -3.38 0.13 4.89
C ALA A 13 -1.94 0.51 5.30
N LEU A 14 -1.15 1.06 4.38
CA LEU A 14 0.22 1.51 4.65
C LEU A 14 0.26 2.64 5.67
N LEU A 15 -0.63 3.64 5.53
CA LEU A 15 -0.75 4.74 6.48
C LEU A 15 -1.12 4.22 7.87
N SER A 16 -2.17 3.40 7.96
CA SER A 16 -2.65 2.83 9.22
C SER A 16 -1.58 2.00 9.93
N LYS A 17 -0.91 1.10 9.20
CA LYS A 17 0.17 0.26 9.73
C LYS A 17 1.37 1.09 10.24
N SER A 18 1.64 2.21 9.57
CA SER A 18 2.76 3.11 9.88
C SER A 18 2.43 4.15 10.95
N GLY A 19 1.19 4.20 11.45
CA GLY A 19 0.75 5.20 12.43
C GLY A 19 0.49 6.60 11.86
N PHE A 20 0.25 6.70 10.55
CA PHE A 20 -0.10 7.94 9.87
C PHE A 20 -1.58 7.97 9.45
N SER A 21 -2.07 9.16 9.15
CA SER A 21 -3.40 9.41 8.59
C SER A 21 -3.29 9.98 7.17
N GLU A 22 -4.38 9.95 6.41
CA GLU A 22 -4.47 10.61 5.09
C GLU A 22 -4.23 12.13 5.15
N SER A 23 -4.48 12.74 6.31
CA SER A 23 -4.19 14.17 6.55
C SER A 23 -2.71 14.45 6.80
N THR A 24 -1.87 13.42 6.97
CA THR A 24 -0.43 13.59 7.20
C THR A 24 0.25 14.05 5.91
N PRO A 25 0.94 15.21 5.89
CA PRO A 25 1.62 15.67 4.69
C PRO A 25 2.82 14.79 4.33
N ASN A 26 2.77 14.12 3.17
CA ASN A 26 3.86 13.36 2.56
C ASN A 26 4.66 12.46 3.53
N PRO A 27 4.03 11.42 4.13
CA PRO A 27 4.70 10.50 5.06
C PRO A 27 5.60 9.47 4.36
N CYS A 28 5.82 9.58 3.05
CA CYS A 28 6.47 8.54 2.26
C CYS A 28 7.90 8.24 2.70
N ARG A 29 8.64 9.24 3.20
CA ARG A 29 10.01 9.03 3.67
C ARG A 29 10.02 8.23 4.96
N GLU A 30 9.15 8.60 5.89
CA GLU A 30 9.00 7.94 7.19
C GLU A 30 8.51 6.51 7.00
N ILE A 31 7.52 6.30 6.11
CA ILE A 31 7.02 4.95 5.78
C ILE A 31 8.14 4.09 5.18
N SER A 32 8.96 4.64 4.28
CA SER A 32 10.13 3.93 3.73
C SER A 32 11.08 3.43 4.84
N ILE A 33 11.33 4.27 5.84
CA ILE A 33 12.17 3.95 7.00
C ILE A 33 11.50 2.88 7.87
N VAL A 34 10.20 3.00 8.16
CA VAL A 34 9.47 2.05 9.00
C VAL A 34 9.37 0.68 8.34
N ILE A 35 9.14 0.61 7.02
CA ILE A 35 9.16 -0.66 6.26
C ILE A 35 10.51 -1.35 6.43
N PHE A 36 11.61 -0.62 6.23
CA PHE A 36 12.96 -1.16 6.38
C PHE A 36 13.19 -1.74 7.78
N TYR A 37 12.82 -1.02 8.84
CA TYR A 37 12.99 -1.53 10.20
C TYR A 37 12.03 -2.68 10.57
N ALA A 38 10.89 -2.80 9.89
CA ALA A 38 9.89 -3.82 10.20
C ALA A 38 10.21 -5.17 9.55
N ILE A 39 10.72 -5.17 8.31
CA ILE A 39 10.89 -6.39 7.51
C ILE A 39 12.25 -6.52 6.80
N ASP A 40 13.20 -5.61 7.05
CA ASP A 40 14.55 -5.59 6.44
C ASP A 40 14.52 -5.48 4.90
N GLU A 41 13.46 -4.91 4.35
CA GLU A 41 13.28 -4.69 2.91
C GLU A 41 13.08 -3.20 2.62
N TYR A 42 13.56 -2.75 1.46
CA TYR A 42 13.56 -1.33 1.11
C TYR A 42 12.59 -1.00 -0.03
N VAL A 43 11.72 -0.03 0.21
CA VAL A 43 10.92 0.64 -0.82
C VAL A 43 11.25 2.12 -0.81
N SER A 44 11.67 2.67 -1.96
CA SER A 44 12.05 4.08 -2.04
C SER A 44 10.88 5.04 -1.80
N GLU A 45 11.18 6.22 -1.24
CA GLU A 45 10.21 7.31 -1.10
C GLU A 45 9.52 7.63 -2.44
N SER A 46 10.28 7.66 -3.54
CA SER A 46 9.71 7.92 -4.87
C SER A 46 8.74 6.84 -5.32
N THR A 47 8.97 5.57 -4.95
CA THR A 47 8.03 4.48 -5.23
C THR A 47 6.75 4.65 -4.42
N LEU A 48 6.85 4.99 -3.15
CA LEU A 48 5.70 5.27 -2.29
C LEU A 48 4.90 6.47 -2.80
N LYS A 49 5.55 7.55 -3.22
CA LYS A 49 4.89 8.72 -3.82
C LYS A 49 4.06 8.37 -5.05
N ARG A 50 4.52 7.43 -5.89
CA ARG A 50 3.73 6.93 -7.04
C ARG A 50 2.49 6.18 -6.59
N ILE A 51 2.63 5.29 -5.61
CA ILE A 51 1.52 4.50 -5.06
C ILE A 51 0.47 5.42 -4.39
N PHE A 52 0.94 6.43 -3.67
CA PHE A 52 0.11 7.39 -2.94
C PHE A 52 -0.52 8.44 -3.87
N GLY A 53 -0.24 8.39 -5.17
CA GLY A 53 -0.76 9.35 -6.15
C GLY A 53 -0.17 10.76 -6.03
N LEU A 54 0.93 10.96 -5.30
CA LEU A 54 1.58 12.25 -5.11
C LEU A 54 2.41 12.70 -6.32
N ILE A 55 2.82 11.75 -7.16
CA ILE A 55 3.48 11.98 -8.45
C ILE A 55 2.88 11.04 -9.51
N GLN A 56 3.24 11.26 -10.78
CA GLN A 56 2.75 10.44 -11.89
C GLN A 56 2.93 8.94 -11.61
N PHE A 57 1.83 8.20 -11.67
CA PHE A 57 1.85 6.77 -11.44
C PHE A 57 2.65 6.07 -12.54
N GLN A 58 3.62 5.27 -12.10
CA GLN A 58 4.30 4.28 -12.90
C GLN A 58 4.27 3.00 -12.08
N ARG A 59 3.63 1.96 -12.63
CA ARG A 59 3.39 0.70 -11.92
C ARG A 59 4.71 0.14 -11.38
N PRO A 60 4.86 -0.02 -10.06
CA PRO A 60 6.01 -0.67 -9.47
C PRO A 60 6.12 -2.14 -9.93
N SER A 61 7.30 -2.73 -9.75
CA SER A 61 7.47 -4.17 -9.99
C SER A 61 6.62 -5.00 -9.01
N ILE A 62 6.31 -6.24 -9.39
CA ILE A 62 5.62 -7.18 -8.49
C ILE A 62 6.35 -7.36 -7.16
N ALA A 63 7.69 -7.37 -7.17
CA ALA A 63 8.50 -7.47 -5.97
C ALA A 63 8.25 -6.32 -4.97
N ILE A 64 7.92 -5.11 -5.46
CA ILE A 64 7.54 -4.01 -4.58
C ILE A 64 6.18 -4.28 -3.93
N PHE A 65 5.21 -4.79 -4.68
CA PHE A 65 3.90 -5.13 -4.14
C PHE A 65 4.00 -6.24 -3.08
N GLU A 66 4.85 -7.23 -3.32
CA GLU A 66 5.19 -8.29 -2.35
C GLU A 66 5.73 -7.73 -1.03
N ILE A 67 6.70 -6.81 -1.10
CA ILE A 67 7.27 -6.15 0.09
C ILE A 67 6.17 -5.40 0.86
N LEU A 68 5.31 -4.65 0.15
CA LEU A 68 4.26 -3.86 0.77
C LEU A 68 3.15 -4.73 1.39
N ALA A 69 2.80 -5.85 0.75
CA ALA A 69 1.86 -6.83 1.27
C ALA A 69 2.36 -7.46 2.57
N ARG A 70 3.63 -7.90 2.60
CA ARG A 70 4.29 -8.39 3.81
C ARG A 70 4.30 -7.37 4.93
N TYR A 71 4.62 -6.12 4.60
CA TYR A 71 4.66 -5.05 5.59
C TYR A 71 3.30 -4.81 6.25
N ILE A 72 2.20 -4.81 5.49
CA ILE A 72 0.84 -4.63 6.04
C ILE A 72 0.27 -5.91 6.66
N GLY A 73 0.91 -7.07 6.49
CA GLY A 73 0.61 -8.32 7.21
C GLY A 73 0.09 -9.49 6.38
N PHE A 74 0.13 -9.40 5.05
CA PHE A 74 -0.19 -10.51 4.14
C PHE A 74 1.06 -11.31 3.78
N GLU A 75 0.92 -12.57 3.35
CA GLU A 75 2.09 -13.36 2.93
C GLU A 75 2.56 -12.91 1.54
N LYS A 76 1.61 -12.66 0.64
CA LYS A 76 1.84 -12.27 -0.75
C LYS A 76 0.91 -11.15 -1.19
N TRP A 77 1.22 -10.55 -2.34
CA TRP A 77 0.37 -9.52 -2.91
C TRP A 77 -1.02 -10.06 -3.28
N GLU A 78 -1.11 -11.29 -3.77
CA GLU A 78 -2.39 -11.90 -4.14
C GLU A 78 -3.35 -12.02 -2.95
N ASP A 79 -2.87 -12.34 -1.75
CA ASP A 79 -3.71 -12.42 -0.55
C ASP A 79 -4.36 -11.07 -0.23
N PHE A 80 -3.62 -9.97 -0.46
CA PHE A 80 -4.17 -8.62 -0.33
C PHE A 80 -5.25 -8.36 -1.38
N LEU A 81 -5.01 -8.73 -2.64
CA LEU A 81 -6.00 -8.58 -3.72
C LEU A 81 -7.32 -9.28 -3.36
N GLU A 82 -7.24 -10.56 -2.98
CA GLU A 82 -8.40 -11.37 -2.59
C GLU A 82 -9.16 -10.73 -1.42
N SER A 83 -8.44 -10.25 -0.39
CA SER A 83 -9.08 -9.57 0.74
C SER A 83 -9.82 -8.29 0.35
N THR A 84 -9.32 -7.56 -0.65
CA THR A 84 -9.99 -6.34 -1.15
C THR A 84 -11.21 -6.64 -2.01
N GLU A 85 -11.18 -7.72 -2.79
CA GLU A 85 -12.31 -8.18 -3.59
C GLU A 85 -13.46 -8.69 -2.69
N GLU A 86 -13.13 -9.39 -1.59
CA GLU A 86 -14.12 -9.79 -0.58
C GLU A 86 -14.79 -8.58 0.09
N MET A 87 -14.02 -7.52 0.39
CA MET A 87 -14.58 -6.27 0.93
C MET A 87 -15.53 -5.58 -0.05
N GLU A 88 -15.23 -5.59 -1.35
CA GLU A 88 -16.10 -5.01 -2.39
C GLU A 88 -17.42 -5.79 -2.50
N ALA A 89 -17.39 -7.12 -2.40
CA ALA A 89 -18.58 -7.98 -2.45
C ALA A 89 -19.53 -7.78 -1.24
N VAL A 90 -18.99 -7.48 -0.05
CA VAL A 90 -19.78 -7.23 1.17
C VAL A 90 -20.53 -5.89 1.11
N CYS A 91 -19.94 -4.87 0.49
CA CYS A 91 -20.56 -3.53 0.39
C CYS A 91 -21.71 -3.43 -0.63
N ILE A 92 -21.81 -4.34 -1.60
CA ILE A 92 -22.90 -4.36 -2.59
C ILE A 92 -24.15 -5.11 -2.07
N SER A 93 -24.03 -5.78 -0.92
CA SER A 93 -25.10 -6.60 -0.32
C SER A 93 -25.91 -5.89 0.78
N LYS A 94 -25.80 -4.57 0.94
CA LYS A 94 -26.56 -3.78 1.92
C LYS A 94 -27.19 -2.52 1.33
#